data_AF-A0A927R8G4-F1
#
_entry.id   AF-A0A927R8G4-F1
#
_cell.length_a   1.000
_cell.length_b   1.000
_cell.length_c   1.000
_cell.angle_alpha   90.00
_cell.angle_beta   90.00
_cell.angle_gamma   90.00
#
_symmetry.space_group_name_H-M   'P 1'
#
loop_
_entity.id
_entity.type
_entity.pdbx_description
1 polymer ?
#
loop_
_entity_poly.entity_id
_entity_poly.type
_entity_poly.pdbx_seq_one_letter_code
_entity_poly.pdbx_strand_id
1 'polypeptide(L)'
;MPRPQRPPVGEILSAMPELAPYGRQAACLDAEPGAPGIHDSSLGGPLLWPREDPWPTCSVPDEDEPSGLPAVAMVPVAQIFARDVPGPWWPEGLDLLQILWCPTSHWDPPRNQAEGSPTIELRWRHTADIGDILAAPPEPARRDDQDN
;
A
#
# COMPACT_ATOMS: atom_id res chain seq x y z
N MET A 1 10.79 -5.36 23.10
CA MET A 1 10.42 -6.79 23.18
C MET A 1 10.92 -7.46 21.90
N PRO A 2 11.45 -8.69 21.94
CA PRO A 2 11.82 -9.40 20.71
C PRO A 2 10.57 -9.57 19.83
N ARG A 3 10.73 -9.37 18.52
CA ARG A 3 9.64 -9.54 17.55
C ARG A 3 9.15 -10.99 17.65
N PRO A 4 7.83 -11.24 17.78
CA PRO A 4 7.33 -12.61 17.84
C PRO A 4 7.73 -13.35 16.57
N GLN A 5 8.44 -14.46 16.73
CA GLN A 5 8.88 -15.26 15.60
C GLN A 5 7.69 -16.07 15.07
N ARG A 6 7.47 -16.01 13.74
CA ARG A 6 6.47 -16.85 13.09
C ARG A 6 6.83 -18.33 13.29
N PRO A 7 5.89 -19.20 13.71
CA PRO A 7 6.12 -20.63 13.77
C PRO A 7 6.55 -21.18 12.41
N PRO A 8 7.46 -22.18 12.36
CA PRO A 8 7.86 -22.81 11.12
C PRO A 8 6.65 -23.48 10.46
N VAL A 9 6.65 -23.51 9.12
CA VAL A 9 5.56 -24.10 8.32
C VAL A 9 5.24 -25.54 8.75
N GLY A 10 6.26 -26.33 9.10
CA GLY A 10 6.07 -27.71 9.57
C GLY A 10 5.27 -27.83 10.86
N GLU A 11 5.42 -26.88 11.79
CA GLU A 11 4.64 -26.85 13.03
C GLU A 11 3.18 -26.48 12.76
N ILE A 12 2.97 -25.46 11.91
CA ILE A 12 1.63 -25.05 11.47
C ILE A 12 0.90 -26.21 10.79
N LEU A 13 1.56 -26.91 9.86
CA LEU A 13 0.96 -28.04 9.14
C LEU A 13 0.81 -29.30 9.99
N SER A 14 1.57 -29.45 11.09
CA SER A 14 1.36 -30.55 12.04
C SER A 14 0.11 -30.30 12.89
N ALA A 15 -0.13 -29.04 13.28
CA ALA A 15 -1.32 -28.65 14.03
C ALA A 15 -2.58 -28.62 13.16
N MET A 16 -2.45 -28.21 11.89
CA MET A 16 -3.56 -28.05 10.92
C MET A 16 -3.18 -28.61 9.54
N PRO A 17 -3.16 -29.94 9.35
CA PRO A 17 -2.77 -30.57 8.09
C PRO A 17 -3.62 -30.17 6.88
N GLU A 18 -4.89 -29.81 7.10
CA GLU A 18 -5.82 -29.35 6.07
C GLU A 18 -5.39 -28.04 5.37
N LEU A 19 -4.42 -27.30 5.94
CA LEU A 19 -3.87 -26.09 5.31
C LEU A 19 -2.86 -26.37 4.19
N ALA A 20 -2.35 -27.60 4.08
CA ALA A 20 -1.31 -27.96 3.11
C ALA A 20 -1.60 -27.51 1.65
N PRO A 21 -2.80 -27.70 1.07
CA PRO A 21 -3.07 -27.29 -0.32
C PRO A 21 -3.21 -25.77 -0.50
N TYR A 22 -3.40 -25.01 0.58
CA TYR A 22 -3.61 -23.55 0.52
C TYR A 22 -2.32 -22.75 0.64
N GLY A 23 -1.18 -23.42 0.82
CA GLY A 23 0.14 -22.78 0.86
C GLY A 23 0.38 -21.92 -0.38
N ARG A 24 0.90 -20.71 -0.15
CA ARG A 24 1.35 -19.78 -1.19
C ARG A 24 2.73 -19.24 -0.82
N GLN A 25 3.55 -19.02 -1.83
CA GLN A 25 4.81 -18.33 -1.65
C GLN A 25 4.52 -16.85 -1.35
N ALA A 26 5.23 -16.28 -0.39
CA ALA A 26 5.09 -14.88 0.01
C ALA A 26 6.44 -14.34 0.48
N ALA A 27 6.63 -13.03 0.36
CA ALA A 27 7.73 -12.34 1.00
C ALA A 27 7.31 -11.81 2.38
N CYS A 28 8.22 -11.86 3.35
CA CYS A 28 8.01 -11.27 4.67
C CYS A 28 8.82 -9.98 4.74
N LEU A 29 8.14 -8.85 4.99
CA LEU A 29 8.78 -7.55 5.18
C LEU A 29 9.01 -7.31 6.67
N ASP A 30 10.28 -7.25 7.06
CA ASP A 30 10.68 -7.03 8.44
C ASP A 30 11.00 -5.54 8.65
N ALA A 31 9.96 -4.70 8.65
CA ALA A 31 10.14 -3.25 8.74
C ALA A 31 10.65 -2.82 10.12
N GLU A 32 11.55 -1.84 10.14
CA GLU A 32 12.03 -1.16 11.35
C GLU A 32 11.68 0.33 11.29
N PRO A 33 11.45 1.00 12.44
CA PRO A 33 11.26 2.45 12.47
C PRO A 33 12.48 3.19 11.91
N GLY A 34 12.24 4.18 11.05
CA GLY A 34 13.31 4.98 10.42
C GLY A 34 12.78 6.22 9.70
N ALA A 35 13.68 6.92 9.00
CA ALA A 35 13.37 8.07 8.17
C ALA A 35 13.74 7.78 6.69
N PRO A 36 13.00 6.89 6.00
CA PRO A 36 13.31 6.49 4.65
C PRO A 36 13.17 7.65 3.64
N GLY A 37 14.02 7.67 2.63
CA GLY A 37 13.93 8.57 1.48
C GLY A 37 13.13 7.96 0.33
N ILE A 38 12.97 8.73 -0.75
CA ILE A 38 12.23 8.31 -1.95
C ILE A 38 12.85 7.10 -2.66
N HIS A 39 14.12 6.77 -2.41
CA HIS A 39 14.79 5.62 -3.01
C HIS A 39 14.85 4.41 -2.07
N ASP A 40 14.12 4.42 -0.97
CA ASP A 40 14.06 3.30 -0.04
C ASP A 40 12.70 2.58 -0.14
N SER A 41 12.70 1.28 0.14
CA SER A 41 11.45 0.59 0.45
C SER A 41 10.99 1.02 1.84
N SER A 42 9.72 1.38 1.98
CA SER A 42 9.18 1.96 3.20
C SER A 42 7.70 1.63 3.40
N LEU A 43 7.30 1.60 4.67
CA LEU A 43 5.90 1.75 5.08
C LEU A 43 5.73 3.20 5.53
N GLY A 44 4.88 3.95 4.84
CA GLY A 44 4.83 5.41 4.91
C GLY A 44 6.04 6.08 4.24
N GLY A 45 6.29 7.33 4.61
CA GLY A 45 7.38 8.13 4.03
C GLY A 45 7.06 8.68 2.63
N PRO A 46 8.03 9.37 2.01
CA PRO A 46 7.83 9.98 0.71
C PRO A 46 7.87 8.93 -0.41
N LEU A 47 7.06 9.12 -1.45
CA LEU A 47 7.08 8.28 -2.65
C LEU A 47 8.01 8.86 -3.72
N LEU A 48 8.64 7.99 -4.50
CA LEU A 48 9.25 8.32 -5.79
C LEU A 48 8.14 8.57 -6.82
N TRP A 49 7.50 9.73 -6.74
CA TRP A 49 6.34 10.07 -7.57
C TRP A 49 6.74 11.04 -8.70
N PRO A 50 6.50 10.71 -9.98
CA PRO A 50 6.77 11.62 -11.09
C PRO A 50 5.86 12.85 -11.01
N ARG A 51 6.41 14.04 -11.29
CA ARG A 51 5.69 15.32 -11.20
C ARG A 51 4.54 15.40 -12.21
N GLU A 52 4.73 14.79 -13.36
CA GLU A 52 3.79 14.73 -14.47
C GLU A 52 2.61 13.78 -14.21
N ASP A 53 2.76 12.85 -13.27
CA ASP A 53 1.72 11.88 -12.96
C ASP A 53 0.69 12.48 -12.00
N PRO A 54 -0.59 12.51 -12.36
CA PRO A 54 -1.63 13.05 -11.48
C PRO A 54 -1.71 12.19 -10.22
N TRP A 55 -1.71 12.86 -9.07
CA TRP A 55 -1.89 12.19 -7.79
C TRP A 55 -3.28 11.55 -7.72
N PRO A 56 -3.40 10.28 -7.30
CA PRO A 56 -4.67 9.59 -7.29
C PRO A 56 -5.61 10.17 -6.23
N THR A 57 -6.88 10.25 -6.60
CA THR A 57 -7.97 10.68 -5.72
C THR A 57 -8.99 9.55 -5.60
N CYS A 58 -9.59 9.36 -4.43
CA CYS A 58 -10.63 8.36 -4.26
C CYS A 58 -11.85 8.71 -5.13
N SER A 59 -12.31 7.75 -5.94
CA SER A 59 -13.49 7.91 -6.80
C SER A 59 -14.79 7.47 -6.14
N VAL A 60 -14.71 6.91 -4.92
CA VAL A 60 -15.88 6.45 -4.16
C VAL A 60 -16.50 7.67 -3.47
N PRO A 61 -17.80 7.95 -3.69
CA PRO A 61 -18.49 9.00 -2.95
C PRO A 61 -18.46 8.72 -1.45
N ASP A 62 -18.19 9.73 -0.64
CA ASP A 62 -18.36 9.64 0.81
C ASP A 62 -19.88 9.61 1.11
N GLU A 63 -20.38 8.54 1.74
CA GLU A 63 -21.81 8.40 2.08
C GLU A 63 -22.27 9.45 3.12
N ASP A 64 -21.35 9.90 3.98
CA ASP A 64 -21.59 10.90 5.03
C ASP A 64 -21.45 12.36 4.56
N GLU A 65 -21.06 12.61 3.30
CA GLU A 65 -20.70 13.94 2.82
C GLU A 65 -21.44 14.32 1.51
N PRO A 66 -22.72 14.77 1.61
CA PRO A 66 -23.57 15.09 0.46
C PRO A 66 -23.21 16.41 -0.25
N SER A 67 -22.03 16.98 0.01
CA SER A 67 -21.76 18.42 -0.13
C SER A 67 -21.07 18.88 -1.42
N GLY A 68 -20.65 17.98 -2.31
CA GLY A 68 -19.92 18.38 -3.53
C GLY A 68 -18.48 18.85 -3.29
N LEU A 69 -17.86 18.40 -2.19
CA LEU A 69 -16.44 18.60 -1.90
C LEU A 69 -15.54 17.77 -2.83
N PRO A 70 -14.30 18.22 -3.11
CA PRO A 70 -13.40 17.58 -4.06
C PRO A 70 -12.97 16.18 -3.60
N ALA A 71 -12.69 15.31 -4.57
CA ALA A 71 -12.18 13.96 -4.34
C ALA A 71 -10.93 13.99 -3.42
N VAL A 72 -10.90 13.10 -2.43
CA VAL A 72 -9.84 13.10 -1.41
C VAL A 72 -8.55 12.53 -2.02
N ALA A 73 -7.45 13.29 -1.91
CA ALA A 73 -6.13 12.80 -2.29
C ALA A 73 -5.77 11.56 -1.48
N MET A 74 -5.34 10.49 -2.14
CA MET A 74 -4.97 9.26 -1.44
C MET A 74 -3.66 9.45 -0.69
N VAL A 75 -3.51 8.83 0.47
CA VAL A 75 -2.27 8.95 1.27
C VAL A 75 -1.33 7.77 0.98
N PRO A 76 -0.01 8.00 0.99
CA PRO A 76 0.97 6.94 0.74
C PRO A 76 1.02 5.96 1.91
N VAL A 77 0.95 4.66 1.60
CA VAL A 77 1.00 3.56 2.58
C VAL A 77 2.33 2.84 2.51
N ALA A 78 2.80 2.54 1.30
CA ALA A 78 4.05 1.83 1.12
C ALA A 78 4.68 2.13 -0.24
N GLN A 79 6.00 2.04 -0.27
CA GLN A 79 6.79 1.96 -1.48
C GLN A 79 7.72 0.75 -1.36
N ILE A 80 7.78 -0.08 -2.38
CA ILE A 80 8.54 -1.32 -2.34
C ILE A 80 9.31 -1.45 -3.65
N PHE A 81 10.62 -1.64 -3.56
CA PHE A 81 11.49 -1.91 -4.71
C PHE A 81 11.74 -3.41 -4.86
N ALA A 82 11.86 -3.87 -6.11
CA ALA A 82 12.12 -5.28 -6.43
C ALA A 82 13.40 -5.84 -5.82
N ARG A 83 14.43 -4.99 -5.67
CA ARG A 83 15.70 -5.37 -5.02
C ARG A 83 15.53 -5.80 -3.56
N ASP A 84 14.50 -5.28 -2.88
CA ASP A 84 14.26 -5.56 -1.46
C ASP A 84 13.28 -6.72 -1.26
N VAL A 85 12.54 -7.09 -2.31
CA VAL A 85 11.52 -8.16 -2.27
C VAL A 85 11.66 -9.08 -3.50
N PRO A 86 12.75 -9.86 -3.59
CA PRO A 86 12.97 -10.73 -4.73
C PRO A 86 11.90 -11.81 -4.82
N GLY A 87 11.44 -12.12 -6.03
CA GLY A 87 10.52 -13.22 -6.30
C GLY A 87 9.63 -13.00 -7.53
N PRO A 88 8.70 -13.93 -7.81
CA PRO A 88 7.92 -13.96 -9.04
C PRO A 88 6.67 -13.05 -9.02
N TRP A 89 6.58 -12.11 -8.08
CA TRP A 89 5.42 -11.23 -7.86
C TRP A 89 5.44 -9.95 -8.71
N TRP A 90 6.54 -9.68 -9.40
CA TRP A 90 6.74 -8.45 -10.17
C TRP A 90 6.18 -8.59 -11.60
N PRO A 91 5.35 -7.65 -12.07
CA PRO A 91 5.03 -7.55 -13.48
C PRO A 91 6.30 -7.36 -14.33
N GLU A 92 6.25 -7.79 -15.59
CA GLU A 92 7.40 -7.70 -16.49
C GLU A 92 7.88 -6.25 -16.65
N GLY A 93 9.18 -6.03 -16.42
CA GLY A 93 9.83 -4.73 -16.57
C GLY A 93 9.56 -3.72 -15.45
N LEU A 94 8.73 -4.04 -14.45
CA LEU A 94 8.42 -3.13 -13.34
C LEU A 94 9.20 -3.53 -12.09
N ASP A 95 9.82 -2.54 -11.44
CA ASP A 95 10.74 -2.73 -10.32
C ASP A 95 10.36 -1.90 -9.08
N LEU A 96 9.21 -1.21 -9.14
CA LEU A 96 8.66 -0.41 -8.05
C LEU A 96 7.15 -0.60 -7.91
N LEU A 97 6.71 -0.92 -6.70
CA LEU A 97 5.30 -0.94 -6.29
C LEU A 97 5.07 0.19 -5.29
N GLN A 98 4.06 1.01 -5.55
CA GLN A 98 3.56 2.03 -4.64
C GLN A 98 2.11 1.70 -4.28
N ILE A 99 1.81 1.76 -2.98
CA ILE A 99 0.50 1.49 -2.41
C ILE A 99 0.01 2.79 -1.79
N LEU A 100 -1.17 3.22 -2.21
CA LEU A 100 -1.87 4.36 -1.66
C LEU A 100 -3.25 3.93 -1.21
N TRP A 101 -3.83 4.62 -0.24
CA TRP A 101 -5.20 4.36 0.19
C TRP A 101 -5.99 5.64 0.43
N CYS A 102 -7.32 5.54 0.38
CA CYS A 102 -8.19 6.62 0.82
C CYS A 102 -8.04 6.78 2.34
N PRO A 103 -7.88 8.01 2.86
CA PRO A 103 -7.83 8.23 4.30
C PRO A 103 -9.23 8.27 4.96
N THR A 104 -10.30 7.99 4.20
CA THR A 104 -11.67 7.82 4.69
C THR A 104 -12.14 6.38 4.47
N SER A 105 -13.00 5.91 5.38
CA SER A 105 -13.59 4.56 5.34
C SER A 105 -14.82 4.55 4.44
N HIS A 106 -15.03 3.45 3.71
CA HIS A 106 -16.19 3.31 2.82
C HIS A 106 -16.97 2.03 3.16
N TRP A 107 -18.30 2.14 3.21
CA TRP A 107 -19.17 0.99 3.43
C TRP A 107 -19.43 0.19 2.14
N ASP A 108 -19.45 0.84 0.96
CA ASP A 108 -19.58 0.20 -0.36
C ASP A 108 -18.33 0.43 -1.26
N PRO A 109 -17.17 -0.16 -0.94
CA PRO A 109 -15.97 -0.04 -1.76
C PRO A 109 -16.07 -0.88 -3.05
N PRO A 110 -15.16 -0.69 -4.02
CA PRO A 110 -15.12 -1.50 -5.24
C PRO A 110 -15.12 -3.00 -4.94
N ARG A 111 -15.79 -3.82 -5.77
CA ARG A 111 -16.06 -5.26 -5.53
C ARG A 111 -14.87 -6.14 -5.15
N ASN A 112 -13.64 -5.71 -5.44
CA ASN A 112 -12.40 -6.40 -5.09
C ASN A 112 -11.77 -5.94 -3.76
N GLN A 113 -12.50 -5.14 -2.98
CA GLN A 113 -12.05 -4.56 -1.71
C GLN A 113 -13.10 -4.85 -0.64
N ALA A 114 -12.66 -5.02 0.61
CA ALA A 114 -13.53 -5.42 1.71
C ALA A 114 -14.35 -4.23 2.23
N GLU A 115 -15.63 -4.43 2.51
CA GLU A 115 -16.50 -3.44 3.18
C GLU A 115 -15.84 -2.91 4.47
N GLY A 116 -15.96 -1.62 4.72
CA GLY A 116 -15.34 -0.96 5.87
C GLY A 116 -13.81 -0.83 5.79
N SER A 117 -13.20 -1.13 4.64
CA SER A 117 -11.77 -0.89 4.39
C SER A 117 -11.56 0.38 3.56
N PRO A 118 -10.40 1.05 3.68
CA PRO A 118 -10.08 2.17 2.81
C PRO A 118 -9.93 1.71 1.36
N THR A 119 -10.32 2.57 0.42
CA THR A 119 -10.11 2.28 -1.00
C THR A 119 -8.62 2.23 -1.31
N ILE A 120 -8.11 1.15 -1.91
CA ILE A 120 -6.68 0.97 -2.22
C ILE A 120 -6.41 1.27 -3.70
N GLU A 121 -5.31 1.97 -3.95
CA GLU A 121 -4.73 2.21 -5.27
C GLU A 121 -3.32 1.62 -5.33
N LEU A 122 -3.04 0.84 -6.38
CA LEU A 122 -1.74 0.24 -6.65
C LEU A 122 -1.11 0.87 -7.88
N ARG A 123 0.15 1.32 -7.76
CA ARG A 123 0.93 1.86 -8.87
C ARG A 123 2.21 1.06 -9.05
N TRP A 124 2.29 0.38 -10.19
CA TRP A 124 3.49 -0.31 -10.62
C TRP A 124 4.28 0.55 -11.59
N ARG A 125 5.59 0.64 -11.40
CA ARG A 125 6.46 1.53 -12.17
C ARG A 125 7.77 0.85 -12.52
N HIS A 126 8.37 1.34 -13.59
CA HIS A 126 9.77 1.12 -13.91
C HIS A 126 10.55 2.37 -13.50
N THR A 127 11.50 2.23 -12.57
CA THR A 127 12.16 3.37 -11.95
C THR A 127 12.97 4.21 -12.92
N ALA A 128 13.48 3.60 -14.00
CA ALA A 128 14.24 4.31 -15.03
C ALA A 128 13.38 5.26 -15.88
N ASP A 129 12.06 5.09 -15.87
CA ASP A 129 11.12 5.94 -16.62
C ASP A 129 10.66 7.15 -15.79
N ILE A 130 11.04 7.23 -14.51
CA ILE A 130 10.65 8.31 -13.61
C ILE A 130 11.55 9.53 -13.86
N GLY A 131 10.94 10.64 -14.27
CA GLY A 131 11.59 11.93 -14.49
C GLY A 131 11.66 12.81 -13.24
N ASP A 132 11.22 14.06 -13.39
CA ASP A 132 11.19 15.03 -12.30
C ASP A 132 10.29 14.54 -11.15
N ILE A 133 10.77 14.65 -9.92
CA ILE A 133 10.02 14.18 -8.74
C ILE A 133 9.10 15.28 -8.21
N LEU A 134 7.90 14.87 -7.81
CA LEU A 134 6.96 15.70 -7.05
C LEU A 134 7.53 15.99 -5.65
N ALA A 135 7.63 17.27 -5.30
CA ALA A 135 8.32 17.69 -4.07
C ALA A 135 7.59 17.26 -2.78
N ALA A 136 6.27 17.26 -2.80
CA ALA A 136 5.44 16.82 -1.69
C ALA A 136 4.10 16.30 -2.22
N PRO A 137 3.52 15.24 -1.61
CA PRO A 137 2.17 14.81 -1.94
C PRO A 137 1.17 15.93 -1.59
N PRO A 138 0.04 16.03 -2.32
CA PRO A 138 -1.05 16.91 -1.94
C PRO A 138 -1.63 16.46 -0.59
N GLU A 139 -1.94 17.43 0.28
CA GLU A 139 -2.63 17.14 1.54
C GLU A 139 -4.09 16.76 1.25
N PRO A 140 -4.60 15.65 1.81
CA PRO A 140 -6.00 15.30 1.70
C PRO A 140 -6.85 16.32 2.45
N ALA A 141 -7.95 16.73 1.83
CA ALA A 141 -8.89 17.68 2.43
C ALA A 141 -9.62 17.11 3.66
N ARG A 142 -9.66 15.78 3.81
CA ARG A 142 -10.34 15.05 4.89
C ARG A 142 -9.57 13.78 5.23
N ARG A 143 -9.65 13.35 6.49
CA ARG A 143 -9.17 12.08 7.02
C ARG A 143 -10.12 11.68 8.14
N ASP A 144 -10.45 10.40 8.28
CA ASP A 144 -11.22 9.96 9.45
C ASP A 144 -10.38 10.20 10.71
N ASP A 145 -11.00 10.73 11.77
CA ASP A 145 -10.34 10.93 13.05
C ASP A 145 -9.88 9.57 13.57
N GLN A 146 -8.57 9.46 13.84
CA GLN A 146 -7.94 8.26 14.39
C GLN A 146 -8.21 8.17 15.90
N ASP A 147 -9.45 8.38 16.34
CA ASP A 147 -9.84 8.23 17.74
C ASP A 147 -10.15 6.75 18.01
N ASN A 148 -9.12 6.04 18.46
CA ASN A 148 -9.26 4.87 19.33
C ASN A 148 -8.26 4.89 20.47
#